data_AF-N9W0B0-F1
#
_entry.id   AF-N9W0B0-F1
#
_cell.length_a   1.000
_cell.length_b   1.000
_cell.length_c   1.000
_cell.angle_alpha   90.00
_cell.angle_beta   90.00
_cell.angle_gamma   90.00
#
_symmetry.space_group_name_H-M   'P 1'
#
loop_
_entity.id
_entity.type
_entity.pdbx_description
1 polymer ?
#
loop_
_entity_poly.entity_id
_entity_poly.type
_entity_poly.pdbx_seq_one_letter_code
_entity_poly.pdbx_strand_id
1 'polypeptide(L)'
;MTRVVDWKPLIGRIFPTLCAAILFGFMSPAAHAEGGCPDGFFPIGGGTGGWQGCAPIPGYDDGGTEEEPQQPTRSAYDNYYAAAWHRDSSWAWLVTGYSNRTRADRAALAACNAAMGSGCTTAAGGANGALVISRGVEGDLYAMSGADKGKAEKAMAKYCKEANDECEEIQWATAPALIAPSGQNVPESPRIYGPVNDPHRRYGALAWPDGGADAALTREVWIVGGRPSPDKAASDVVARCQADSGKTCSVKLAGSDVYIALTMGDGVMGGAASASSVAAAQKRALDFCRKTYKRCREAGFFDLVAEQALRYDPEAFGKPWFTAQSWTKGGKAPWRNSVWSVSGAKDMDSAKKAALASCHAETKDECEVASWSSNSKVALSVDSTGAVHVLWTAWSNDPAKVVAKDCAAQSLDCRIVTIIDSRLPSTGRIDVE
;
A
#
# COMPACT_ATOMS: atom_id res chain seq x y z
N MET A 1 30.90 -12.26 -21.18
CA MET A 1 30.00 -12.88 -22.17
C MET A 1 28.60 -12.34 -21.93
N THR A 2 28.27 -11.27 -22.64
CA THR A 2 27.01 -10.54 -22.60
C THR A 2 26.02 -11.18 -23.59
N ARG A 3 24.81 -11.50 -23.14
CA ARG A 3 23.67 -11.79 -24.03
C ARG A 3 22.56 -10.79 -23.75
N VAL A 4 22.38 -9.89 -24.70
CA VAL A 4 21.27 -8.95 -24.82
C VAL A 4 20.12 -9.72 -25.45
N VAL A 5 18.93 -9.66 -24.84
CA VAL A 5 17.69 -10.20 -25.40
C VAL A 5 16.93 -9.03 -26.00
N ASP A 6 16.82 -9.04 -27.33
CA ASP A 6 16.13 -8.05 -28.15
C ASP A 6 14.72 -8.57 -28.45
N TRP A 7 13.68 -7.78 -28.15
CA TRP A 7 12.27 -8.14 -28.35
C TRP A 7 11.65 -7.16 -29.34
N LYS A 8 11.48 -7.60 -30.59
CA LYS A 8 10.62 -6.92 -31.59
C LYS A 8 9.29 -7.67 -31.70
N PRO A 9 8.14 -6.98 -31.83
CA PRO A 9 6.86 -7.63 -32.06
C PRO A 9 6.65 -7.94 -33.55
N LEU A 10 6.04 -9.10 -33.78
CA LEU A 10 5.59 -9.63 -35.06
C LEU A 10 4.43 -8.80 -35.62
N ILE A 11 4.64 -8.20 -36.79
CA ILE A 11 3.58 -7.77 -37.71
C ILE A 11 3.73 -8.61 -38.97
N GLY A 12 2.73 -9.44 -39.26
CA GLY A 12 2.65 -10.24 -40.48
C GLY A 12 1.34 -11.03 -40.51
N ARG A 13 0.31 -10.48 -41.15
CA ARG A 13 -0.20 -10.89 -42.47
C ARG A 13 -0.95 -12.22 -42.46
N ILE A 14 -2.29 -12.14 -42.57
CA ILE A 14 -3.10 -13.15 -43.24
C ILE A 14 -3.77 -12.51 -44.47
N PHE A 15 -3.77 -13.33 -45.52
CA PHE A 15 -3.94 -13.11 -46.96
C PHE A 15 -5.46 -13.14 -47.36
N PRO A 16 -5.89 -13.17 -48.64
CA PRO A 16 -6.66 -12.11 -49.30
C PRO A 16 -7.95 -12.63 -50.02
N THR A 17 -8.46 -11.81 -50.95
CA THR A 17 -9.27 -12.17 -52.14
C THR A 17 -10.74 -12.55 -51.93
N LEU A 18 -11.66 -11.65 -52.31
CA LEU A 18 -12.73 -11.94 -53.28
C LEU A 18 -13.50 -10.68 -53.69
N CYS A 19 -13.92 -10.69 -54.95
CA CYS A 19 -14.92 -9.81 -55.60
C CYS A 19 -14.44 -8.45 -56.15
N ALA A 20 -13.74 -8.55 -57.28
CA ALA A 20 -13.91 -7.62 -58.38
C ALA A 20 -15.34 -7.70 -58.92
N ALA A 21 -16.08 -6.58 -58.90
CA ALA A 21 -17.05 -6.15 -59.91
C ALA A 21 -17.88 -4.99 -59.33
N ILE A 22 -17.66 -3.78 -59.85
CA ILE A 22 -18.62 -2.71 -60.19
C ILE A 22 -17.76 -1.46 -60.47
N LEU A 23 -17.23 -1.44 -61.69
CA LEU A 23 -16.86 -0.21 -62.38
C LEU A 23 -18.18 0.38 -62.88
N PHE A 24 -18.50 1.62 -62.48
CA PHE A 24 -19.02 2.73 -63.30
C PHE A 24 -19.81 3.73 -62.43
N GLY A 25 -19.41 5.00 -62.49
CA GLY A 25 -20.33 6.12 -62.32
C GLY A 25 -19.93 7.17 -61.27
N PHE A 26 -19.75 8.41 -61.76
CA PHE A 26 -19.77 9.68 -61.03
C PHE A 26 -18.45 10.22 -60.44
N MET A 27 -17.55 10.64 -61.35
CA MET A 27 -16.89 11.93 -61.18
C MET A 27 -17.96 13.02 -61.28
N SER A 28 -18.18 13.78 -60.21
CA SER A 28 -18.93 15.03 -60.28
C SER A 28 -18.09 16.07 -61.04
N PRO A 29 -18.60 16.70 -62.11
CA PRO A 29 -17.99 17.92 -62.60
C PRO A 29 -18.17 19.01 -61.54
N ALA A 30 -17.15 19.85 -61.37
CA ALA A 30 -17.33 21.15 -60.76
C ALA A 30 -18.39 21.88 -61.58
N ALA A 31 -19.58 22.04 -61.00
CA ALA A 31 -20.57 22.96 -61.52
C ALA A 31 -19.99 24.37 -61.29
N HIS A 32 -19.35 24.93 -62.32
CA HIS A 32 -19.15 26.36 -62.41
C HIS A 32 -20.55 26.96 -62.51
N ALA A 33 -20.97 27.65 -61.44
CA ALA A 33 -22.11 28.54 -61.55
C ALA A 33 -21.80 29.55 -62.66
N GLU A 34 -22.61 29.49 -63.70
CA GLU A 34 -22.69 30.37 -64.86
C GLU A 34 -22.62 31.85 -64.45
N GLY A 35 -21.51 32.49 -64.79
CA GLY A 35 -21.30 33.92 -64.64
C GLY A 35 -19.84 34.24 -64.92
N GLY A 36 -19.46 34.36 -66.20
CA GLY A 36 -18.08 34.47 -66.70
C GLY A 36 -17.31 35.75 -66.33
N CYS A 37 -17.35 36.19 -65.07
CA CYS A 37 -16.60 37.32 -64.54
C CYS A 37 -15.51 36.85 -63.56
N PRO A 38 -14.33 37.49 -63.55
CA PRO A 38 -13.26 37.20 -62.58
C PRO A 38 -13.70 37.53 -61.14
N ASP A 39 -13.01 36.96 -60.14
CA ASP A 39 -13.25 37.26 -58.74
C ASP A 39 -13.20 38.77 -58.48
N GLY A 40 -14.20 39.29 -57.76
CA GLY A 40 -14.38 40.72 -57.52
C GLY A 40 -15.27 41.45 -58.50
N PHE A 41 -15.83 40.76 -59.50
CA PHE A 41 -16.74 41.34 -60.47
C PHE A 41 -18.04 40.54 -60.57
N PHE A 42 -19.16 41.22 -60.83
CA PHE A 42 -20.47 40.58 -61.07
C PHE A 42 -20.94 40.85 -62.51
N PRO A 43 -21.66 39.90 -63.13
CA PRO A 43 -22.13 40.07 -64.51
C PRO A 43 -23.19 41.16 -64.61
N ILE A 44 -23.05 42.01 -65.63
CA ILE A 44 -23.98 43.05 -66.01
C ILE A 44 -24.37 42.91 -67.49
N GLY A 45 -25.65 43.12 -67.79
CA GLY A 45 -26.20 42.95 -69.14
C GLY A 45 -27.15 41.76 -69.21
N GLY A 46 -28.38 42.03 -69.65
CA GLY A 46 -29.47 41.06 -69.62
C GLY A 46 -30.68 41.61 -70.36
N GLY A 47 -30.60 41.58 -71.68
CA GLY A 47 -31.69 41.88 -72.60
C GLY A 47 -31.42 41.17 -73.94
N THR A 48 -32.39 41.15 -74.84
CA THR A 48 -32.35 40.43 -76.13
C THR A 48 -31.24 40.85 -77.12
N GLY A 49 -30.35 41.75 -76.72
CA GLY A 49 -29.22 42.26 -77.52
C GLY A 49 -27.86 41.60 -77.30
N GLY A 50 -27.74 40.59 -76.42
CA GLY A 50 -26.58 39.67 -76.38
C GLY A 50 -25.23 40.21 -75.89
N TRP A 51 -25.16 41.39 -75.26
CA TRP A 51 -23.93 41.87 -74.61
C TRP A 51 -23.90 41.49 -73.13
N GLN A 52 -22.80 40.86 -72.71
CA GLN A 52 -22.53 40.46 -71.33
C GLN A 52 -21.18 41.08 -70.91
N GLY A 53 -21.21 41.93 -69.89
CA GLY A 53 -20.03 42.58 -69.32
C GLY A 53 -19.89 42.28 -67.83
N CYS A 54 -18.79 42.71 -67.21
CA CYS A 54 -18.52 42.51 -65.78
C CYS A 54 -18.35 43.87 -65.10
N ALA A 55 -19.05 44.10 -63.99
CA ALA A 55 -18.91 45.29 -63.17
C ALA A 55 -18.17 44.96 -61.86
N PRO A 56 -17.26 45.83 -61.39
CA PRO A 56 -16.54 45.60 -60.13
C PRO A 56 -17.50 45.64 -58.94
N ILE A 57 -17.30 44.74 -57.99
CA ILE A 57 -17.97 44.77 -56.69
C ILE A 57 -17.37 45.95 -55.91
N PRO A 58 -18.19 46.93 -55.47
CA PRO A 58 -17.70 48.07 -54.71
C PRO A 58 -16.99 47.59 -53.43
N GLY A 59 -15.71 47.93 -53.27
CA GLY A 59 -14.89 47.59 -52.11
C GLY A 59 -14.01 46.34 -52.24
N TYR A 60 -13.98 45.67 -53.40
CA TYR A 60 -13.13 44.48 -53.61
C TYR A 60 -11.63 44.79 -53.76
N ASP A 61 -11.30 46.00 -54.27
CA ASP A 61 -9.92 46.49 -54.42
C ASP A 61 -9.45 47.37 -53.24
N ASP A 62 -10.31 47.63 -52.26
CA ASP A 62 -9.85 48.19 -50.99
C ASP A 62 -9.20 47.04 -50.25
N GLY A 63 -7.87 46.95 -50.37
CA GLY A 63 -7.00 46.00 -49.70
C GLY A 63 -7.11 46.13 -48.18
N GLY A 64 -8.26 45.74 -47.64
CA GLY A 64 -8.41 45.28 -46.29
C GLY A 64 -7.45 44.12 -46.17
N THR A 65 -6.29 44.41 -45.58
CA THR A 65 -5.49 43.38 -44.95
C THR A 65 -6.48 42.73 -43.99
N GLU A 66 -7.01 41.57 -44.34
CA GLU A 66 -7.63 40.70 -43.36
C GLU A 66 -6.53 40.51 -42.32
N GLU A 67 -6.65 41.21 -41.18
CA GLU A 67 -5.83 40.93 -40.02
C GLU A 67 -6.13 39.48 -39.69
N GLU A 68 -5.23 38.59 -40.13
CA GLU A 68 -5.20 37.21 -39.69
C GLU A 68 -5.35 37.25 -38.17
N PRO A 69 -6.41 36.65 -37.59
CA PRO A 69 -6.72 36.85 -36.18
C PRO A 69 -5.48 36.51 -35.36
N GLN A 70 -4.86 37.54 -34.74
CA GLN A 70 -3.65 37.36 -33.96
C GLN A 70 -3.93 36.31 -32.90
N GLN A 71 -3.29 35.14 -33.06
CA GLN A 71 -3.49 34.04 -32.14
C GLN A 71 -3.10 34.55 -30.74
N PRO A 72 -4.00 34.43 -29.73
CA PRO A 72 -3.77 35.06 -28.44
C PRO A 72 -2.43 34.59 -27.86
N THR A 73 -1.58 35.56 -27.51
CA THR A 73 -0.27 35.28 -26.92
C THR A 73 -0.44 34.40 -25.70
N ARG A 74 0.30 33.29 -25.60
CA ARG A 74 0.22 32.38 -24.45
C ARG A 74 1.29 32.74 -23.43
N SER A 75 0.89 32.81 -22.16
CA SER A 75 1.77 33.04 -21.01
C SER A 75 1.85 31.79 -20.13
N ALA A 76 3.02 31.60 -19.52
CA ALA A 76 3.22 30.59 -18.48
C ALA A 76 2.87 31.19 -17.11
N TYR A 77 2.06 30.48 -16.34
CA TYR A 77 1.64 30.85 -14.99
C TYR A 77 2.14 29.82 -14.00
N ASP A 78 2.58 30.31 -12.84
CA ASP A 78 3.08 29.45 -11.77
C ASP A 78 1.98 28.53 -11.24
N ASN A 79 2.35 27.25 -11.09
CA ASN A 79 1.51 26.23 -10.48
C ASN A 79 2.19 25.71 -9.22
N TYR A 80 1.62 26.07 -8.07
CA TYR A 80 2.18 25.81 -6.76
C TYR A 80 1.75 24.46 -6.19
N TYR A 81 2.68 23.85 -5.47
CA TYR A 81 2.47 22.64 -4.68
C TYR A 81 3.08 22.79 -3.29
N ALA A 82 2.53 22.04 -2.33
CA ALA A 82 3.04 21.99 -0.96
C ALA A 82 2.77 20.63 -0.33
N ALA A 83 3.60 20.23 0.62
CA ALA A 83 3.38 19.09 1.47
C ALA A 83 3.43 19.49 2.94
N ALA A 84 2.58 18.86 3.74
CA ALA A 84 2.61 18.94 5.19
C ALA A 84 2.55 17.54 5.80
N TRP A 85 3.16 17.35 6.96
CA TRP A 85 3.04 16.12 7.74
C TRP A 85 3.04 16.42 9.22
N HIS A 86 2.69 15.41 10.02
CA HIS A 86 2.75 15.44 11.47
C HIS A 86 3.90 14.55 11.97
N ARG A 87 4.52 14.90 13.09
CA ARG A 87 5.62 14.10 13.69
C ARG A 87 5.18 12.66 14.01
N ASP A 88 3.90 12.51 14.39
CA ASP A 88 3.27 11.23 14.72
C ASP A 88 2.58 10.61 13.49
N SER A 89 3.03 10.94 12.28
CA SER A 89 2.61 10.32 11.03
C SER A 89 3.82 9.86 10.23
N SER A 90 3.66 8.79 9.46
CA SER A 90 4.60 8.34 8.43
C SER A 90 4.07 8.62 7.01
N TRP A 91 3.10 9.52 6.90
CA TRP A 91 2.50 9.98 5.66
C TRP A 91 2.55 11.51 5.53
N ALA A 92 2.40 11.98 4.31
CA ALA A 92 2.33 13.39 3.98
C ALA A 92 1.01 13.73 3.27
N TRP A 93 0.54 14.96 3.46
CA TRP A 93 -0.54 15.55 2.70
C TRP A 93 0.06 16.48 1.67
N LEU A 94 0.03 16.04 0.43
CA LEU A 94 0.56 16.74 -0.73
C LEU A 94 -0.57 17.42 -1.47
N VAL A 95 -0.38 18.68 -1.84
CA VAL A 95 -1.35 19.44 -2.64
C VAL A 95 -0.68 20.04 -3.86
N THR A 96 -1.42 20.14 -4.97
CA THR A 96 -0.98 20.75 -6.23
C THR A 96 -2.11 21.57 -6.86
N GLY A 97 -1.82 22.37 -7.89
CA GLY A 97 -2.88 23.04 -8.67
C GLY A 97 -3.28 24.42 -8.17
N TYR A 98 -2.45 25.05 -7.34
CA TYR A 98 -2.71 26.36 -6.74
C TYR A 98 -2.00 27.47 -7.50
N SER A 99 -2.65 28.63 -7.64
CA SER A 99 -2.06 29.83 -8.26
C SER A 99 -1.13 30.60 -7.30
N ASN A 100 -1.12 30.23 -6.02
CA ASN A 100 -0.43 30.96 -4.96
C ASN A 100 0.20 30.01 -3.94
N ARG A 101 1.46 30.28 -3.59
CA ARG A 101 2.22 29.47 -2.63
C ARG A 101 1.55 29.38 -1.25
N THR A 102 1.16 30.51 -0.68
CA THR A 102 0.54 30.57 0.64
C THR A 102 -0.78 29.80 0.69
N ARG A 103 -1.54 29.78 -0.40
CA ARG A 103 -2.75 28.96 -0.51
C ARG A 103 -2.41 27.47 -0.54
N ALA A 104 -1.39 27.06 -1.30
CA ALA A 104 -0.92 25.67 -1.31
C ALA A 104 -0.47 25.23 0.10
N ASP A 105 0.37 26.01 0.77
CA ASP A 105 0.86 25.66 2.12
C ASP A 105 -0.31 25.56 3.12
N ARG A 106 -1.25 26.50 3.08
CA ARG A 106 -2.44 26.47 3.94
C ARG A 106 -3.33 25.26 3.64
N ALA A 107 -3.49 24.89 2.38
CA ALA A 107 -4.29 23.73 1.99
C ALA A 107 -3.65 22.42 2.46
N ALA A 108 -2.33 22.26 2.31
CA ALA A 108 -1.60 21.10 2.82
C ALA A 108 -1.72 20.99 4.35
N LEU A 109 -1.51 22.10 5.07
CA LEU A 109 -1.68 22.15 6.53
C LEU A 109 -3.12 21.86 6.96
N ALA A 110 -4.12 22.41 6.26
CA ALA A 110 -5.52 22.17 6.58
C ALA A 110 -5.89 20.69 6.37
N ALA A 111 -5.44 20.07 5.27
CA ALA A 111 -5.67 18.65 5.01
C ALA A 111 -5.01 17.76 6.07
N CYS A 112 -3.76 18.08 6.45
CA CYS A 112 -3.05 17.35 7.49
C CYS A 112 -3.71 17.51 8.87
N ASN A 113 -4.02 18.74 9.29
CA ASN A 113 -4.64 19.00 10.59
C ASN A 113 -6.08 18.47 10.66
N ALA A 114 -6.80 18.37 9.54
CA ALA A 114 -8.10 17.72 9.52
C ALA A 114 -8.01 16.22 9.88
N ALA A 115 -6.90 15.56 9.53
CA ALA A 115 -6.68 14.16 9.81
C ALA A 115 -5.99 13.90 11.16
N MET A 116 -5.05 14.77 11.55
CA MET A 116 -4.25 14.63 12.78
C MET A 116 -4.78 15.45 13.97
N GLY A 117 -5.83 16.24 13.77
CA GLY A 117 -6.39 17.17 14.74
C GLY A 117 -5.60 18.49 14.85
N SER A 118 -4.28 18.43 15.01
CA SER A 118 -3.39 19.60 15.05
C SER A 118 -1.92 19.21 14.89
N GLY A 119 -0.99 20.17 14.97
CA GLY A 119 0.45 19.91 15.09
C GLY A 119 1.18 19.64 13.77
N CYS A 120 0.51 19.71 12.63
CA CYS A 120 1.13 19.53 11.34
C CYS A 120 2.06 20.70 10.98
N THR A 121 3.14 20.40 10.27
CA THR A 121 4.10 21.38 9.77
C THR A 121 4.26 21.27 8.26
N THR A 122 4.46 22.40 7.59
CA THR A 122 4.82 22.41 6.16
C THR A 122 6.22 21.82 6.00
N ALA A 123 6.32 20.80 5.17
CA ALA A 123 7.52 20.01 4.97
C ALA A 123 8.31 20.46 3.74
N ALA A 124 7.60 20.70 2.64
CA ALA A 124 8.18 21.09 1.38
C ALA A 124 7.13 21.81 0.52
N GLY A 125 7.60 22.52 -0.50
CA GLY A 125 6.73 23.02 -1.55
C GLY A 125 7.51 23.87 -2.54
N GLY A 126 6.89 24.18 -3.66
CA GLY A 126 7.50 24.95 -4.73
C GLY A 126 6.48 25.30 -5.81
N ALA A 127 6.98 25.64 -6.99
CA ALA A 127 6.17 25.82 -8.19
C ALA A 127 6.81 25.09 -9.37
N ASN A 128 5.99 24.81 -10.40
CA ASN A 128 6.46 24.43 -11.73
C ASN A 128 7.40 23.21 -11.74
N GLY A 129 6.99 22.12 -11.10
CA GLY A 129 7.85 20.96 -10.96
C GLY A 129 7.17 19.74 -10.35
N ALA A 130 7.97 18.90 -9.72
CA ALA A 130 7.54 17.70 -9.03
C ALA A 130 8.05 17.69 -7.59
N LEU A 131 7.29 17.03 -6.72
CA LEU A 131 7.66 16.71 -5.35
C LEU A 131 7.58 15.20 -5.15
N VAL A 132 8.64 14.63 -4.58
CA VAL A 132 8.72 13.22 -4.19
C VAL A 132 8.85 13.16 -2.67
N ILE A 133 8.04 12.31 -2.05
CA ILE A 133 8.07 11.98 -0.63
C ILE A 133 8.54 10.54 -0.49
N SER A 134 9.54 10.34 0.36
CA SER A 134 10.07 9.02 0.64
C SER A 134 10.12 8.72 2.13
N ARG A 135 10.11 7.43 2.48
CA ARG A 135 10.24 6.92 3.84
C ARG A 135 11.58 6.20 4.02
N GLY A 136 12.29 6.52 5.09
CA GLY A 136 13.54 5.86 5.50
C GLY A 136 13.33 4.54 6.24
N VAL A 137 14.42 3.87 6.62
CA VAL A 137 14.37 2.52 7.24
C VAL A 137 13.78 2.47 8.66
N GLU A 138 13.66 3.61 9.33
CA GLU A 138 13.04 3.75 10.66
C GLU A 138 11.62 4.33 10.61
N GLY A 139 11.16 4.75 9.42
CA GLY A 139 9.86 5.36 9.20
C GLY A 139 9.86 6.88 9.03
N ASP A 140 11.03 7.52 9.04
CA ASP A 140 11.15 8.97 8.85
C ASP A 140 10.83 9.41 7.43
N LEU A 141 10.28 10.62 7.31
CA LEU A 141 9.85 11.19 6.04
C LEU A 141 10.87 12.18 5.47
N TYR A 142 11.10 12.06 4.18
CA TYR A 142 11.94 12.96 3.40
C TYR A 142 11.15 13.51 2.22
N ALA A 143 11.43 14.76 1.84
CA ALA A 143 10.78 15.43 0.72
C ALA A 143 11.82 16.10 -0.18
N MET A 144 11.78 15.82 -1.49
CA MET A 144 12.68 16.43 -2.46
C MET A 144 11.91 16.90 -3.69
N SER A 145 12.20 18.12 -4.14
CA SER A 145 11.62 18.72 -5.34
C SER A 145 12.56 18.70 -6.53
N GLY A 146 12.01 18.70 -7.73
CA GLY A 146 12.74 18.85 -8.98
C GLY A 146 11.89 19.48 -10.07
N ALA A 147 12.50 19.86 -11.19
CA ALA A 147 11.74 20.40 -12.33
C ALA A 147 10.78 19.38 -12.97
N ASP A 148 11.05 18.09 -12.75
CA ASP A 148 10.23 16.95 -13.15
C ASP A 148 10.42 15.82 -12.13
N LYS A 149 9.61 14.75 -12.24
CA LYS A 149 9.66 13.62 -11.31
C LYS A 149 11.05 12.99 -11.27
N GLY A 150 11.67 12.75 -12.43
CA GLY A 150 12.98 12.10 -12.50
C GLY A 150 14.09 12.91 -11.85
N LYS A 151 14.02 14.25 -11.91
CA LYS A 151 14.96 15.12 -11.17
C LYS A 151 14.70 15.09 -9.67
N ALA A 152 13.45 15.06 -9.24
CA ALA A 152 13.09 14.92 -7.83
C ALA A 152 13.56 13.56 -7.25
N GLU A 153 13.34 12.47 -7.99
CA GLU A 153 13.81 11.12 -7.62
C GLU A 153 15.33 11.05 -7.51
N LYS A 154 16.07 11.64 -8.48
CA LYS A 154 17.54 11.71 -8.41
C LYS A 154 18.02 12.53 -7.21
N ALA A 155 17.34 13.62 -6.90
CA ALA A 155 17.65 14.43 -5.73
C ALA A 155 17.40 13.65 -4.43
N MET A 156 16.29 12.91 -4.36
CA MET A 156 15.97 12.00 -3.24
C MET A 156 17.02 10.90 -3.07
N ALA A 157 17.35 10.19 -4.15
CA ALA A 157 18.36 9.13 -4.10
C ALA A 157 19.73 9.64 -3.64
N LYS A 158 20.12 10.85 -4.06
CA LYS A 158 21.33 11.52 -3.58
C LYS A 158 21.23 11.82 -2.08
N TYR A 159 20.14 12.42 -1.64
CA TYR A 159 19.92 12.78 -0.24
C TYR A 159 20.01 11.55 0.67
N CYS A 160 19.29 10.48 0.34
CA CYS A 160 19.28 9.26 1.16
C CYS A 160 20.65 8.62 1.25
N LYS A 161 21.41 8.61 0.14
CA LYS A 161 22.80 8.15 0.15
C LYS A 161 23.68 9.00 1.08
N GLU A 162 23.52 10.33 1.07
CA GLU A 162 24.28 11.24 1.94
C GLU A 162 23.88 11.11 3.42
N ALA A 163 22.60 10.86 3.68
CA ALA A 163 22.07 10.54 5.01
C ALA A 163 22.45 9.14 5.51
N ASN A 164 23.11 8.32 4.68
CA ASN A 164 23.36 6.90 4.94
C ASN A 164 22.08 6.12 5.28
N ASP A 165 20.99 6.48 4.61
CA ASP A 165 19.67 5.89 4.75
C ASP A 165 19.21 5.26 3.41
N GLU A 166 18.32 4.29 3.50
CA GLU A 166 17.64 3.72 2.34
C GLU A 166 16.20 4.23 2.35
N CYS A 167 15.84 4.95 1.29
CA CYS A 167 14.52 5.55 1.18
C CYS A 167 13.70 4.91 0.07
N GLU A 168 12.41 4.75 0.32
CA GLU A 168 11.43 4.33 -0.67
C GLU A 168 10.45 5.44 -0.95
N GLU A 169 10.21 5.73 -2.23
CA GLU A 169 9.13 6.64 -2.64
C GLU A 169 7.78 6.08 -2.19
N ILE A 170 7.09 6.82 -1.34
CA ILE A 170 5.73 6.49 -0.88
C ILE A 170 4.67 7.33 -1.61
N GLN A 171 5.06 8.49 -2.13
CA GLN A 171 4.15 9.42 -2.77
C GLN A 171 4.90 10.43 -3.64
N TRP A 172 4.25 10.91 -4.70
CA TRP A 172 4.74 12.01 -5.50
C TRP A 172 3.58 12.76 -6.16
N ALA A 173 3.83 14.00 -6.59
CA ALA A 173 2.93 14.72 -7.48
C ALA A 173 3.70 15.72 -8.35
N THR A 174 3.05 16.18 -9.41
CA THR A 174 3.54 17.23 -10.30
C THR A 174 2.59 18.42 -10.31
N ALA A 175 3.17 19.60 -10.46
CA ALA A 175 2.49 20.85 -10.70
C ALA A 175 3.24 21.56 -11.84
N PRO A 176 3.06 21.13 -13.10
CA PRO A 176 3.67 21.80 -14.24
C PRO A 176 3.11 23.22 -14.37
N ALA A 177 3.92 24.13 -14.92
CA ALA A 177 3.46 25.48 -15.24
C ALA A 177 2.20 25.43 -16.11
N LEU A 178 1.24 26.31 -15.81
CA LEU A 178 -0.01 26.39 -16.56
C LEU A 178 0.22 27.30 -17.78
N ILE A 179 -0.19 26.84 -18.97
CA ILE A 179 -0.12 27.64 -20.19
C ILE A 179 -1.55 28.09 -20.55
N ALA A 180 -1.76 29.40 -20.53
CA ALA A 180 -3.05 30.00 -20.86
C ALA A 180 -2.87 31.30 -21.67
N PRO A 181 -3.91 31.79 -22.37
CA PRO A 181 -3.89 33.11 -23.00
C PRO A 181 -3.45 34.21 -22.00
N SER A 182 -2.66 35.15 -22.48
CA SER A 182 -2.15 36.26 -21.69
C SER A 182 -3.30 37.14 -21.22
N GLY A 183 -3.29 37.53 -19.93
CA GLY A 183 -4.31 38.38 -19.34
C GLY A 183 -5.60 37.67 -18.92
N GLN A 184 -5.70 36.35 -19.07
CA GLN A 184 -6.80 35.57 -18.51
C GLN A 184 -6.51 35.08 -17.09
N ASN A 185 -7.55 35.03 -16.26
CA ASN A 185 -7.51 34.33 -14.99
C ASN A 185 -7.43 32.82 -15.25
N VAL A 186 -6.35 32.19 -14.83
CA VAL A 186 -6.18 30.74 -14.94
C VAL A 186 -6.94 30.07 -13.79
N PRO A 187 -7.95 29.21 -14.06
CA PRO A 187 -8.67 28.50 -13.01
C PRO A 187 -7.72 27.60 -12.21
N GLU A 188 -7.80 27.65 -10.89
CA GLU A 188 -7.12 26.67 -10.03
C GLU A 188 -7.76 25.28 -10.22
N SER A 189 -6.93 24.24 -10.25
CA SER A 189 -7.38 22.84 -10.28
C SER A 189 -6.74 22.10 -9.10
N PRO A 190 -7.13 22.44 -7.86
CA PRO A 190 -6.46 21.93 -6.69
C PRO A 190 -6.65 20.41 -6.57
N ARG A 191 -5.55 19.71 -6.32
CA ARG A 191 -5.55 18.28 -5.99
C ARG A 191 -4.92 18.09 -4.63
N ILE A 192 -5.50 17.20 -3.84
CA ILE A 192 -5.01 16.82 -2.51
C ILE A 192 -4.77 15.32 -2.53
N TYR A 193 -3.59 14.93 -2.09
CA TYR A 193 -3.15 13.55 -1.98
C TYR A 193 -2.78 13.29 -0.53
N GLY A 194 -3.36 12.27 0.08
CA GLY A 194 -3.07 11.87 1.45
C GLY A 194 -3.31 10.36 1.64
N PRO A 195 -3.05 9.83 2.85
CA PRO A 195 -3.27 8.43 3.15
C PRO A 195 -4.77 8.07 3.07
N VAL A 196 -5.05 6.84 2.66
CA VAL A 196 -6.40 6.27 2.61
C VAL A 196 -6.82 5.69 3.98
N ASN A 197 -5.83 5.27 4.78
CA ASN A 197 -6.03 4.64 6.08
C ASN A 197 -5.63 5.60 7.22
N ASP A 198 -5.76 5.12 8.46
CA ASP A 198 -5.31 5.82 9.66
C ASP A 198 -3.88 6.38 9.46
N PRO A 199 -3.71 7.72 9.49
CA PRO A 199 -2.42 8.35 9.27
C PRO A 199 -1.49 8.29 10.47
N HIS A 200 -1.96 7.83 11.63
CA HIS A 200 -1.17 7.78 12.85
C HIS A 200 -0.08 6.73 12.73
N ARG A 201 1.13 7.17 13.07
CA ARG A 201 2.33 6.37 13.04
C ARG A 201 2.20 5.20 14.01
N ARG A 202 2.44 3.98 13.52
CA ARG A 202 2.44 2.77 14.33
C ARG A 202 3.85 2.29 14.55
N TYR A 203 4.13 1.90 15.79
CA TYR A 203 5.45 1.51 16.24
C TYR A 203 5.50 0.02 16.50
N GLY A 204 6.65 -0.57 16.19
CA GLY A 204 6.95 -1.93 16.52
C GLY A 204 8.40 -2.09 16.97
N ALA A 205 8.63 -3.19 17.67
CA ALA A 205 9.94 -3.49 18.20
C ALA A 205 10.17 -5.00 18.24
N LEU A 206 11.45 -5.36 18.20
CA LEU A 206 11.94 -6.71 18.33
C LEU A 206 12.91 -6.78 19.51
N ALA A 207 12.76 -7.82 20.34
CA ALA A 207 13.67 -8.12 21.45
C ALA A 207 14.06 -9.60 21.45
N TRP A 208 15.21 -9.87 22.07
CA TRP A 208 15.63 -11.22 22.44
C TRP A 208 16.36 -11.20 23.79
N PRO A 209 16.47 -12.35 24.47
CA PRO A 209 17.19 -12.46 25.74
C PRO A 209 18.63 -11.99 25.61
N ASP A 210 19.10 -11.24 26.60
CA ASP A 210 20.50 -10.84 26.67
C ASP A 210 21.39 -12.05 26.95
N GLY A 211 22.51 -12.12 26.25
CA GLY A 211 23.41 -13.25 26.35
C GLY A 211 24.32 -13.15 27.58
N GLY A 212 24.28 -14.17 28.45
CA GLY A 212 25.39 -14.48 29.37
C GLY A 212 26.50 -15.29 28.69
N ALA A 213 27.54 -15.69 29.43
CA ALA A 213 28.68 -16.46 28.89
C ALA A 213 28.29 -17.78 28.20
N ASP A 214 27.14 -18.37 28.55
CA ASP A 214 26.56 -19.58 27.94
C ASP A 214 25.38 -19.28 26.99
N ALA A 215 25.31 -18.07 26.43
CA ALA A 215 24.25 -17.72 25.48
C ALA A 215 24.48 -18.45 24.15
N ALA A 216 24.01 -19.70 24.09
CA ALA A 216 23.62 -20.34 22.86
C ALA A 216 22.62 -19.41 22.15
N LEU A 217 23.17 -18.57 21.27
CA LEU A 217 22.62 -18.12 20.00
C LEU A 217 21.10 -18.22 19.99
N THR A 218 20.43 -17.24 20.59
CA THR A 218 18.97 -17.27 20.78
C THR A 218 18.30 -17.47 19.44
N ARG A 219 17.60 -18.60 19.31
CA ARG A 219 16.80 -18.93 18.12
C ARG A 219 15.49 -18.17 18.10
N GLU A 220 15.04 -17.70 19.25
CA GLU A 220 13.72 -17.10 19.40
C GLU A 220 13.81 -15.59 19.49
N VAL A 221 12.85 -14.91 18.88
CA VAL A 221 12.70 -13.47 18.95
C VAL A 221 11.27 -13.09 19.30
N TRP A 222 11.11 -12.00 20.02
CA TRP A 222 9.81 -11.44 20.37
C TRP A 222 9.60 -10.19 19.55
N ILE A 223 8.41 -10.07 18.97
CA ILE A 223 8.05 -8.97 18.08
C ILE A 223 6.71 -8.41 18.51
N VAL A 224 6.61 -7.08 18.54
CA VAL A 224 5.35 -6.35 18.68
C VAL A 224 5.21 -5.35 17.54
N GLY A 225 3.98 -5.08 17.12
CA GLY A 225 3.61 -4.07 16.13
C GLY A 225 2.32 -3.35 16.51
N GLY A 226 1.99 -2.26 15.81
CA GLY A 226 0.75 -1.52 15.98
C GLY A 226 0.70 -0.62 17.22
N ARG A 227 1.82 -0.43 17.94
CA ARG A 227 1.84 0.36 19.17
C ARG A 227 1.75 1.86 18.88
N PRO A 228 1.13 2.64 19.79
CA PRO A 228 0.93 4.07 19.59
C PRO A 228 2.20 4.91 19.82
N SER A 229 3.25 4.33 20.43
CA SER A 229 4.48 5.06 20.73
C SER A 229 5.69 4.11 20.71
N PRO A 230 6.91 4.64 20.48
CA PRO A 230 8.13 3.84 20.51
C PRO A 230 8.38 3.26 21.89
N ASP A 231 8.12 4.03 22.95
CA ASP A 231 8.26 3.57 24.35
C ASP A 231 7.34 2.40 24.65
N LYS A 232 6.09 2.44 24.16
CA LYS A 232 5.12 1.34 24.36
C LYS A 232 5.55 0.09 23.59
N ALA A 233 6.07 0.24 22.37
CA ALA A 233 6.63 -0.88 21.61
C ALA A 233 7.82 -1.52 22.35
N ALA A 234 8.76 -0.70 22.83
CA ALA A 234 9.93 -1.15 23.57
C ALA A 234 9.54 -1.85 24.88
N SER A 235 8.65 -1.26 25.69
CA SER A 235 8.22 -1.83 26.96
C SER A 235 7.49 -3.15 26.76
N ASP A 236 6.59 -3.24 25.77
CA ASP A 236 5.76 -4.43 25.56
C ASP A 236 6.58 -5.62 25.06
N VAL A 237 7.52 -5.37 24.14
CA VAL A 237 8.35 -6.47 23.61
C VAL A 237 9.31 -7.01 24.66
N VAL A 238 9.87 -6.13 25.50
CA VAL A 238 10.76 -6.53 26.61
C VAL A 238 9.99 -7.27 27.68
N ALA A 239 8.85 -6.72 28.14
CA ALA A 239 8.02 -7.36 29.16
C ALA A 239 7.60 -8.77 28.74
N ARG A 240 7.22 -8.94 27.47
CA ARG A 240 6.83 -10.25 26.95
C ARG A 240 8.00 -11.22 26.80
N CYS A 241 9.14 -10.74 26.29
CA CYS A 241 10.34 -11.57 26.22
C CYS A 241 10.78 -12.06 27.61
N GLN A 242 10.76 -11.17 28.61
CA GLN A 242 11.12 -11.52 29.98
C GLN A 242 10.12 -12.50 30.60
N ALA A 243 8.82 -12.28 30.40
CA ALA A 243 7.77 -13.18 30.88
C ALA A 243 7.88 -14.59 30.27
N ASP A 244 8.14 -14.68 28.97
CA ASP A 244 8.18 -15.97 28.26
C ASP A 244 9.50 -16.73 28.49
N SER A 245 10.63 -16.02 28.60
CA SER A 245 11.96 -16.63 28.67
C SER A 245 12.51 -16.76 30.09
N GLY A 246 11.99 -16.00 31.05
CA GLY A 246 12.54 -15.87 32.40
C GLY A 246 13.91 -15.20 32.46
N LYS A 247 14.36 -14.56 31.37
CA LYS A 247 15.67 -13.91 31.24
C LYS A 247 15.53 -12.41 31.07
N THR A 248 16.59 -11.67 31.37
CA THR A 248 16.69 -10.26 30.94
C THR A 248 16.67 -10.21 29.42
N CYS A 249 15.90 -9.28 28.87
CA CYS A 249 15.79 -9.05 27.44
C CYS A 249 15.99 -7.57 27.14
N SER A 250 16.51 -7.28 25.95
CA SER A 250 16.68 -5.92 25.44
C SER A 250 16.09 -5.79 24.04
N VAL A 251 15.64 -4.59 23.69
CA VAL A 251 15.26 -4.23 22.31
C VAL A 251 16.51 -4.28 21.42
N LYS A 252 16.35 -4.80 20.20
CA LYS A 252 17.44 -5.01 19.25
C LYS A 252 17.19 -4.33 17.92
N LEU A 253 15.92 -4.15 17.59
CA LEU A 253 15.48 -3.38 16.44
C LEU A 253 14.12 -2.78 16.77
N ALA A 254 13.89 -1.53 16.37
CA ALA A 254 12.61 -0.87 16.47
C ALA A 254 12.41 -0.01 15.21
N GLY A 255 11.17 0.34 14.92
CA GLY A 255 10.83 1.19 13.79
C GLY A 255 9.38 1.59 13.80
N SER A 256 9.01 2.44 12.85
CA SER A 256 7.65 2.93 12.69
C SER A 256 7.16 2.78 11.26
N ASP A 257 5.99 2.18 11.08
CA ASP A 257 5.37 1.90 9.77
C ASP A 257 6.35 1.30 8.75
N VAL A 258 7.16 0.35 9.19
CA VAL A 258 8.15 -0.38 8.40
C VAL A 258 7.94 -1.89 8.55
N TYR A 259 8.58 -2.64 7.67
CA TYR A 259 8.70 -4.09 7.77
C TYR A 259 10.00 -4.44 8.47
N ILE A 260 9.97 -5.45 9.34
CA ILE A 260 11.19 -6.12 9.83
C ILE A 260 11.33 -7.45 9.10
N ALA A 261 12.51 -7.72 8.55
CA ALA A 261 12.90 -9.03 8.05
C ALA A 261 13.97 -9.65 8.94
N LEU A 262 13.91 -10.97 9.06
CA LEU A 262 14.81 -11.80 9.83
C LEU A 262 15.52 -12.80 8.93
N THR A 263 16.76 -13.13 9.27
CA THR A 263 17.55 -14.15 8.59
C THR A 263 18.12 -15.16 9.57
N MET A 264 18.42 -16.35 9.04
CA MET A 264 19.22 -17.37 9.72
C MET A 264 20.58 -17.48 9.05
N GLY A 265 21.64 -17.42 9.86
CA GLY A 265 23.04 -17.57 9.49
C GLY A 265 23.62 -18.83 10.14
N ASP A 266 24.10 -19.79 9.34
CA ASP A 266 24.73 -21.04 9.81
C ASP A 266 23.97 -21.79 10.94
N GLY A 267 22.63 -21.72 10.92
CA GLY A 267 21.75 -22.42 11.86
C GLY A 267 21.34 -21.60 13.10
N VAL A 268 21.69 -20.31 13.14
CA VAL A 268 21.32 -19.38 14.21
C VAL A 268 20.78 -18.08 13.65
N MET A 269 20.24 -17.19 14.49
CA MET A 269 19.77 -15.89 14.04
C MET A 269 20.91 -15.12 13.36
N GLY A 270 20.74 -14.88 12.06
CA GLY A 270 21.75 -14.32 11.16
C GLY A 270 21.70 -12.80 11.07
N GLY A 271 20.55 -12.20 11.40
CA GLY A 271 20.35 -10.76 11.38
C GLY A 271 18.88 -10.36 11.38
N ALA A 272 18.64 -9.08 11.69
CA ALA A 272 17.35 -8.42 11.56
C ALA A 272 17.57 -7.07 10.88
N ALA A 273 16.66 -6.67 10.01
CA ALA A 273 16.70 -5.35 9.39
C ALA A 273 15.28 -4.82 9.15
N SER A 274 15.12 -3.51 9.28
CA SER A 274 13.89 -2.81 8.90
C SER A 274 14.03 -2.14 7.54
N ALA A 275 12.91 -2.00 6.83
CA ALA A 275 12.77 -1.12 5.68
C ALA A 275 11.29 -0.81 5.40
N SER A 276 11.04 0.19 4.58
CA SER A 276 9.70 0.61 4.14
C SER A 276 8.96 -0.40 3.24
N SER A 277 9.66 -1.40 2.69
CA SER A 277 9.07 -2.52 1.94
C SER A 277 9.66 -3.86 2.32
N VAL A 278 8.88 -4.92 2.08
CA VAL A 278 9.27 -6.31 2.33
C VAL A 278 10.57 -6.67 1.60
N ALA A 279 10.66 -6.36 0.30
CA ALA A 279 11.81 -6.70 -0.51
C ALA A 279 13.10 -6.00 -0.04
N ALA A 280 13.00 -4.72 0.34
CA ALA A 280 14.13 -3.97 0.88
C ALA A 280 14.57 -4.52 2.25
N ALA A 281 13.62 -4.82 3.15
CA ALA A 281 13.90 -5.37 4.46
C ALA A 281 14.60 -6.74 4.34
N GLN A 282 14.08 -7.63 3.48
CA GLN A 282 14.67 -8.94 3.21
C GLN A 282 16.09 -8.84 2.67
N LYS A 283 16.29 -8.01 1.62
CA LYS A 283 17.62 -7.79 1.04
C LYS A 283 18.60 -7.30 2.11
N ARG A 284 18.21 -6.31 2.91
CA ARG A 284 19.06 -5.73 3.95
C ARG A 284 19.40 -6.74 5.05
N ALA A 285 18.42 -7.52 5.50
CA ALA A 285 18.66 -8.58 6.48
C ALA A 285 19.60 -9.68 5.95
N LEU A 286 19.50 -10.03 4.66
CA LEU A 286 20.42 -10.97 4.01
C LEU A 286 21.82 -10.39 3.86
N ASP A 287 21.93 -9.13 3.44
CA ASP A 287 23.21 -8.44 3.30
C ASP A 287 23.92 -8.32 4.66
N PHE A 288 23.19 -8.06 5.75
CA PHE A 288 23.75 -8.12 7.11
C PHE A 288 24.19 -9.53 7.51
N CYS A 289 23.37 -10.55 7.26
CA CYS A 289 23.74 -11.92 7.59
C CYS A 289 25.02 -12.36 6.87
N ARG A 290 25.15 -12.04 5.58
CA ARG A 290 26.30 -12.43 4.74
C ARG A 290 27.62 -11.77 5.16
N LYS A 291 27.59 -10.71 5.98
CA LYS A 291 28.80 -10.13 6.56
C LYS A 291 29.45 -11.05 7.60
N THR A 292 28.65 -11.91 8.24
CA THR A 292 29.09 -12.71 9.40
C THR A 292 29.05 -14.20 9.10
N TYR A 293 28.08 -14.69 8.33
CA TYR A 293 27.79 -16.11 8.16
C TYR A 293 28.00 -16.58 6.73
N LYS A 294 28.39 -17.86 6.58
CA LYS A 294 28.65 -18.48 5.26
C LYS A 294 27.35 -18.86 4.56
N ARG A 295 26.38 -19.37 5.32
CA ARG A 295 25.05 -19.74 4.80
C ARG A 295 24.00 -18.86 5.42
N CYS A 296 23.33 -18.07 4.58
CA CYS A 296 22.25 -17.20 4.99
C CYS A 296 20.96 -17.58 4.26
N ARG A 297 19.85 -17.60 4.99
CA ARG A 297 18.51 -17.71 4.42
C ARG A 297 17.55 -16.76 5.13
N GLU A 298 16.50 -16.37 4.44
CA GLU A 298 15.38 -15.67 5.06
C GLU A 298 14.70 -16.57 6.08
N ALA A 299 14.26 -15.95 7.17
CA ALA A 299 13.56 -16.61 8.25
C ALA A 299 12.09 -16.17 8.28
N GLY A 300 11.86 -14.87 8.44
CA GLY A 300 10.52 -14.30 8.55
C GLY A 300 10.50 -12.82 8.21
N PHE A 301 9.30 -12.30 7.99
CA PHE A 301 9.04 -10.88 7.78
C PHE A 301 7.80 -10.46 8.56
N PHE A 302 7.78 -9.22 9.03
CA PHE A 302 6.76 -8.70 9.95
C PHE A 302 6.43 -7.27 9.58
N ASP A 303 5.15 -6.98 9.41
CA ASP A 303 4.64 -5.62 9.25
C ASP A 303 4.45 -4.96 10.62
N LEU A 304 5.18 -3.89 10.94
CA LEU A 304 5.05 -3.22 12.23
C LEU A 304 3.81 -2.34 12.36
N VAL A 305 3.07 -2.10 11.26
CA VAL A 305 1.78 -1.42 11.30
C VAL A 305 0.71 -2.32 11.95
N ALA A 306 0.78 -3.62 11.67
CA ALA A 306 -0.19 -4.58 12.17
C ALA A 306 -0.14 -4.68 13.71
N GLU A 307 -1.29 -4.64 14.36
CA GLU A 307 -1.39 -4.91 15.79
C GLU A 307 -1.07 -6.38 16.05
N GLN A 308 0.13 -6.62 16.56
CA GLN A 308 0.62 -7.97 16.84
C GLN A 308 1.52 -8.00 18.07
N ALA A 309 1.56 -9.18 18.68
CA ALA A 309 2.54 -9.55 19.69
C ALA A 309 2.82 -11.04 19.54
N LEU A 310 4.00 -11.40 19.03
CA LEU A 310 4.34 -12.78 18.74
C LEU A 310 5.74 -13.17 19.23
N ARG A 311 5.89 -14.45 19.56
CA ARG A 311 7.18 -15.12 19.76
C ARG A 311 7.44 -15.88 18.46
N TYR A 312 8.56 -15.60 17.83
CA TYR A 312 8.94 -16.19 16.56
C TYR A 312 10.14 -17.11 16.76
N ASP A 313 9.98 -18.37 16.35
CA ASP A 313 11.06 -19.35 16.25
C ASP A 313 11.23 -19.75 14.77
N PRO A 314 12.36 -19.39 14.14
CA PRO A 314 12.70 -19.68 12.75
C PRO A 314 13.01 -21.17 12.49
N GLU A 315 13.32 -21.96 13.51
CA GLU A 315 13.42 -23.42 13.41
C GLU A 315 12.07 -24.11 13.65
N ALA A 316 11.11 -23.41 14.25
CA ALA A 316 9.76 -23.91 14.32
C ALA A 316 9.01 -23.75 12.98
N PHE A 317 9.57 -23.03 12.02
CA PHE A 317 9.21 -23.17 10.59
C PHE A 317 9.59 -24.58 10.11
N GLY A 318 8.65 -25.52 10.27
CA GLY A 318 8.82 -26.95 10.00
C GLY A 318 8.56 -27.87 11.19
N LYS A 319 8.42 -27.33 12.42
CA LYS A 319 7.93 -28.09 13.58
C LYS A 319 6.46 -27.74 13.81
N PRO A 320 5.56 -28.72 13.96
CA PRO A 320 4.15 -28.43 14.13
C PRO A 320 3.91 -27.67 15.45
N TRP A 321 3.36 -26.46 15.37
CA TRP A 321 2.81 -25.76 16.52
C TRP A 321 1.36 -26.16 16.69
N PHE A 322 1.03 -26.62 17.88
CA PHE A 322 -0.27 -27.20 18.15
C PHE A 322 -1.15 -26.22 18.92
N THR A 323 -2.44 -26.28 18.57
CA THR A 323 -3.50 -25.69 19.36
C THR A 323 -4.52 -26.77 19.69
N ALA A 324 -5.15 -26.62 20.84
CA ALA A 324 -6.27 -27.44 21.25
C ALA A 324 -7.34 -26.54 21.89
N GLN A 325 -8.58 -26.96 21.72
CA GLN A 325 -9.77 -26.40 22.34
C GLN A 325 -10.41 -27.49 23.19
N SER A 326 -11.01 -27.10 24.30
CA SER A 326 -11.75 -28.01 25.18
C SER A 326 -12.98 -27.30 25.74
N TRP A 327 -13.97 -28.09 26.14
CA TRP A 327 -15.19 -27.63 26.80
C TRP A 327 -15.61 -28.63 27.88
N THR A 328 -16.61 -28.26 28.70
CA THR A 328 -17.21 -29.20 29.65
C THR A 328 -17.99 -30.28 28.92
N LYS A 329 -17.80 -31.53 29.31
CA LYS A 329 -18.52 -32.67 28.74
C LYS A 329 -20.01 -32.53 29.00
N GLY A 330 -20.80 -32.62 27.93
CA GLY A 330 -22.27 -32.47 27.98
C GLY A 330 -22.79 -31.03 28.11
N GLY A 331 -21.93 -30.01 27.95
CA GLY A 331 -22.37 -28.61 27.92
C GLY A 331 -23.09 -28.17 29.20
N LYS A 332 -22.47 -28.45 30.35
CA LYS A 332 -23.06 -28.15 31.66
C LYS A 332 -23.14 -26.64 31.86
N ALA A 333 -24.27 -26.17 32.40
CA ALA A 333 -24.36 -24.81 32.89
C ALA A 333 -23.44 -24.62 34.12
N PRO A 334 -22.80 -23.44 34.30
CA PRO A 334 -22.91 -22.23 33.49
C PRO A 334 -22.00 -22.20 32.24
N TRP A 335 -21.22 -23.25 32.00
CA TRP A 335 -20.10 -23.30 31.05
C TRP A 335 -20.46 -23.67 29.60
N ARG A 336 -21.76 -23.77 29.29
CA ARG A 336 -22.24 -24.25 27.98
C ARG A 336 -21.67 -23.47 26.81
N ASN A 337 -21.36 -22.19 27.02
CA ASN A 337 -20.86 -21.27 26.01
C ASN A 337 -19.41 -20.86 26.28
N SER A 338 -18.61 -21.73 26.92
CA SER A 338 -17.21 -21.46 27.21
C SER A 338 -16.30 -22.47 26.53
N VAL A 339 -15.26 -21.96 25.84
CA VAL A 339 -14.21 -22.77 25.22
C VAL A 339 -12.86 -22.41 25.85
N TRP A 340 -12.15 -23.40 26.39
CA TRP A 340 -10.79 -23.23 26.85
C TRP A 340 -9.84 -23.59 25.73
N SER A 341 -9.05 -22.61 25.30
CA SER A 341 -8.10 -22.79 24.21
C SER A 341 -6.66 -22.61 24.68
N VAL A 342 -5.80 -23.47 24.15
CA VAL A 342 -4.34 -23.35 24.22
C VAL A 342 -3.78 -23.35 22.80
N SER A 343 -2.81 -22.47 22.53
CA SER A 343 -2.06 -22.41 21.28
C SER A 343 -0.56 -22.23 21.58
N GLY A 344 0.28 -22.43 20.57
CA GLY A 344 1.74 -22.38 20.73
C GLY A 344 2.33 -23.56 21.51
N ALA A 345 1.64 -24.69 21.58
CA ALA A 345 2.19 -25.89 22.20
C ALA A 345 3.20 -26.57 21.28
N LYS A 346 4.27 -27.11 21.88
CA LYS A 346 5.38 -27.79 21.19
C LYS A 346 5.00 -29.14 20.56
N ASP A 347 3.93 -29.77 21.05
CA ASP A 347 3.41 -31.05 20.58
C ASP A 347 1.90 -31.15 20.84
N MET A 348 1.23 -32.06 20.12
CA MET A 348 -0.22 -32.26 20.18
C MET A 348 -0.70 -32.63 21.58
N ASP A 349 0.03 -33.51 22.27
CA ASP A 349 -0.37 -34.03 23.57
C ASP A 349 -0.29 -32.95 24.65
N SER A 350 0.75 -32.11 24.59
CA SER A 350 0.90 -30.93 25.44
C SER A 350 -0.23 -29.94 25.21
N ALA A 351 -0.64 -29.71 23.96
CA ALA A 351 -1.77 -28.82 23.64
C ALA A 351 -3.07 -29.34 24.27
N LYS A 352 -3.40 -30.61 24.01
CA LYS A 352 -4.62 -31.26 24.52
C LYS A 352 -4.64 -31.29 26.05
N LYS A 353 -3.53 -31.71 26.67
CA LYS A 353 -3.39 -31.76 28.12
C LYS A 353 -3.55 -30.38 28.75
N ALA A 354 -2.95 -29.35 28.17
CA ALA A 354 -3.05 -27.98 28.67
C ALA A 354 -4.47 -27.41 28.52
N ALA A 355 -5.15 -27.64 27.39
CA ALA A 355 -6.53 -27.21 27.21
C ALA A 355 -7.46 -27.87 28.23
N LEU A 356 -7.39 -29.20 28.38
CA LEU A 356 -8.14 -29.94 29.39
C LEU A 356 -7.83 -29.46 30.81
N ALA A 357 -6.55 -29.26 31.14
CA ALA A 357 -6.14 -28.77 32.45
C ALA A 357 -6.71 -27.38 32.73
N SER A 358 -6.74 -26.49 31.73
CA SER A 358 -7.34 -25.15 31.84
C SER A 358 -8.84 -25.24 32.13
N CYS A 359 -9.58 -26.05 31.37
CA CYS A 359 -11.00 -26.30 31.60
C CYS A 359 -11.27 -26.89 32.99
N HIS A 360 -10.54 -27.93 33.40
CA HIS A 360 -10.71 -28.57 34.71
C HIS A 360 -10.35 -27.64 35.87
N ALA A 361 -9.31 -26.81 35.70
CA ALA A 361 -8.86 -25.90 36.74
C ALA A 361 -9.96 -24.90 37.13
N GLU A 362 -10.73 -24.43 36.14
CA GLU A 362 -11.77 -23.43 36.33
C GLU A 362 -13.13 -24.05 36.67
N THR A 363 -13.56 -25.08 35.94
CA THR A 363 -14.93 -25.61 36.05
C THR A 363 -15.10 -26.62 37.17
N LYS A 364 -14.02 -27.32 37.55
CA LYS A 364 -14.03 -28.52 38.41
C LYS A 364 -14.91 -29.67 37.87
N ASP A 365 -15.33 -29.60 36.60
CA ASP A 365 -16.17 -30.59 35.93
C ASP A 365 -15.36 -31.54 35.03
N GLU A 366 -15.99 -32.59 34.48
CA GLU A 366 -15.40 -33.37 33.39
C GLU A 366 -15.28 -32.51 32.12
N CYS A 367 -14.09 -32.48 31.53
CA CYS A 367 -13.80 -31.76 30.29
C CYS A 367 -13.38 -32.73 29.19
N GLU A 368 -13.61 -32.35 27.94
CA GLU A 368 -13.16 -33.11 26.77
C GLU A 368 -12.51 -32.21 25.73
N VAL A 369 -11.68 -32.81 24.87
CA VAL A 369 -11.04 -32.08 23.76
C VAL A 369 -12.07 -31.88 22.67
N ALA A 370 -12.36 -30.61 22.39
CA ALA A 370 -13.28 -30.17 21.35
C ALA A 370 -12.66 -30.30 19.95
N SER A 371 -11.44 -29.76 19.83
CA SER A 371 -10.71 -29.71 18.57
C SER A 371 -9.22 -29.58 18.86
N TRP A 372 -8.41 -29.93 17.87
CA TRP A 372 -6.98 -29.67 17.88
C TRP A 372 -6.50 -29.57 16.45
N SER A 373 -5.43 -28.83 16.24
CA SER A 373 -4.79 -28.72 14.92
C SER A 373 -3.33 -28.29 15.07
N SER A 374 -2.59 -28.41 13.97
CA SER A 374 -1.20 -27.96 13.88
C SER A 374 -1.02 -26.98 12.74
N ASN A 375 -0.18 -25.97 12.95
CA ASN A 375 0.16 -24.93 11.97
C ASN A 375 -1.07 -24.31 11.26
N SER A 376 -2.11 -24.02 12.02
CA SER A 376 -3.44 -23.64 11.55
C SER A 376 -3.89 -22.32 12.16
N LYS A 377 -4.93 -21.73 11.56
CA LYS A 377 -5.80 -20.77 12.25
C LYS A 377 -7.06 -21.53 12.66
N VAL A 378 -7.53 -21.33 13.88
CA VAL A 378 -8.78 -21.89 14.40
C VAL A 378 -9.77 -20.76 14.59
N ALA A 379 -10.87 -20.78 13.84
CA ALA A 379 -11.99 -19.89 14.06
C ALA A 379 -12.96 -20.54 15.05
N LEU A 380 -13.31 -19.78 16.08
CA LEU A 380 -14.46 -20.07 16.94
C LEU A 380 -15.62 -19.21 16.44
N SER A 381 -16.73 -19.86 16.11
CA SER A 381 -17.96 -19.19 15.68
C SER A 381 -19.17 -19.70 16.44
N VAL A 382 -20.20 -18.87 16.51
CA VAL A 382 -21.50 -19.21 17.08
C VAL A 382 -22.57 -19.12 15.99
N ASP A 383 -23.47 -20.09 15.93
CA ASP A 383 -24.60 -20.04 15.00
C ASP A 383 -25.83 -19.34 15.59
N SER A 384 -26.87 -19.18 14.78
CA SER A 384 -28.13 -18.54 15.17
C SER A 384 -28.88 -19.23 16.33
N THR A 385 -28.54 -20.48 16.66
CA THR A 385 -29.08 -21.22 17.81
C THR A 385 -28.25 -21.06 19.08
N GLY A 386 -27.10 -20.39 18.99
CA GLY A 386 -26.13 -20.26 20.07
C GLY A 386 -25.17 -21.44 20.15
N ALA A 387 -25.15 -22.37 19.18
CA ALA A 387 -24.24 -23.49 19.20
C ALA A 387 -22.84 -23.06 18.73
N VAL A 388 -21.82 -23.61 19.41
CA VAL A 388 -20.42 -23.25 19.20
C VAL A 388 -19.77 -24.18 18.18
N HIS A 389 -19.09 -23.58 17.22
CA HIS A 389 -18.38 -24.28 16.14
C HIS A 389 -16.88 -23.95 16.21
N VAL A 390 -16.04 -24.98 16.07
CA VAL A 390 -14.59 -24.86 16.08
C VAL A 390 -14.03 -25.35 14.76
N LEU A 391 -13.57 -24.44 13.91
CA LEU A 391 -13.10 -24.78 12.58
C LEU A 391 -11.65 -24.36 12.38
N TRP A 392 -10.80 -25.31 11.98
CA TRP A 392 -9.41 -25.03 11.66
C TRP A 392 -9.22 -24.87 10.15
N THR A 393 -8.26 -24.04 9.77
CA THR A 393 -7.88 -23.83 8.38
C THR A 393 -6.37 -23.67 8.25
N ALA A 394 -5.85 -23.99 7.06
CA ALA A 394 -4.46 -23.75 6.74
C ALA A 394 -4.13 -22.25 6.90
N TRP A 395 -2.91 -21.95 7.34
CA TRP A 395 -2.54 -20.58 7.68
C TRP A 395 -2.75 -19.55 6.57
N SER A 396 -2.50 -19.94 5.32
CA SER A 396 -2.67 -19.10 4.12
C SER A 396 -4.11 -18.74 3.80
N ASN A 397 -5.07 -19.44 4.40
CA ASN A 397 -6.47 -19.23 4.12
C ASN A 397 -7.04 -18.11 5.01
N ASP A 398 -8.06 -17.45 4.48
CA ASP A 398 -8.87 -16.48 5.19
C ASP A 398 -9.93 -17.21 6.04
N PRO A 399 -9.84 -17.18 7.38
CA PRO A 399 -10.77 -17.91 8.25
C PRO A 399 -12.23 -17.48 8.05
N ALA A 400 -12.48 -16.20 7.72
CA ALA A 400 -13.84 -15.70 7.49
C ALA A 400 -14.50 -16.41 6.31
N LYS A 401 -13.76 -16.61 5.21
CA LYS A 401 -14.26 -17.34 4.04
C LYS A 401 -14.50 -18.81 4.32
N VAL A 402 -13.64 -19.43 5.15
CA VAL A 402 -13.81 -20.86 5.46
C VAL A 402 -15.01 -21.08 6.37
N VAL A 403 -15.19 -20.26 7.40
CA VAL A 403 -16.38 -20.32 8.27
C VAL A 403 -17.66 -20.04 7.48
N ALA A 404 -17.67 -18.99 6.65
CA ALA A 404 -18.84 -18.67 5.83
C ALA A 404 -19.22 -19.83 4.89
N LYS A 405 -18.23 -20.47 4.28
CA LYS A 405 -18.45 -21.64 3.42
C LYS A 405 -18.99 -22.85 4.21
N ASP A 406 -18.40 -23.14 5.37
CA ASP A 406 -18.81 -24.28 6.20
C ASP A 406 -20.23 -24.11 6.74
N CYS A 407 -20.54 -22.92 7.26
CA CYS A 407 -21.88 -22.62 7.77
C CYS A 407 -22.93 -22.60 6.66
N ALA A 408 -22.61 -22.03 5.49
CA ALA A 408 -23.51 -22.09 4.33
C ALA A 408 -23.80 -23.53 3.88
N ALA A 409 -22.81 -24.43 3.93
CA ALA A 409 -23.01 -25.85 3.61
C ALA A 409 -23.97 -26.56 4.59
N GLN A 410 -24.10 -26.04 5.81
CA GLN A 410 -24.99 -26.54 6.85
C GLN A 410 -26.30 -25.76 6.97
N SER A 411 -26.54 -24.79 6.08
CA SER A 411 -27.68 -23.85 6.18
C SER A 411 -27.74 -23.09 7.52
N LEU A 412 -26.56 -22.81 8.09
CA LEU A 412 -26.39 -22.04 9.31
C LEU A 412 -25.93 -20.61 8.98
N ASP A 413 -26.37 -19.66 9.80
CA ASP A 413 -25.78 -18.33 9.86
C ASP A 413 -24.84 -18.28 11.07
N CYS A 414 -23.57 -17.96 10.82
CA CYS A 414 -22.51 -18.04 11.82
C CYS A 414 -21.80 -16.71 11.98
N ARG A 415 -21.57 -16.33 13.23
CA ARG A 415 -20.72 -15.20 13.60
C ARG A 415 -19.41 -15.70 14.16
N ILE A 416 -18.29 -15.27 13.59
CA ILE A 416 -16.96 -15.53 14.19
C ILE A 416 -16.85 -14.72 15.48
N VAL A 417 -16.52 -15.41 16.57
CA VAL A 417 -16.23 -14.81 17.88
C VAL A 417 -14.75 -14.48 17.99
N THR A 418 -13.88 -15.40 17.59
CA THR A 418 -12.43 -15.16 17.60
C THR A 418 -11.67 -16.10 16.66
N ILE A 419 -10.43 -15.72 16.34
CA ILE A 419 -9.49 -16.50 15.54
C ILE A 419 -8.22 -16.73 16.35
N ILE A 420 -7.87 -17.98 16.56
CA ILE A 420 -6.68 -18.43 17.28
C ILE A 420 -5.64 -18.86 16.25
N ASP A 421 -4.42 -18.32 16.31
CA ASP A 421 -3.28 -18.80 15.51
C ASP A 421 -2.51 -19.83 16.31
N SER A 422 -2.40 -21.06 15.80
CA SER A 422 -1.74 -22.15 16.52
C SER A 422 -0.27 -21.88 16.82
N ARG A 423 0.36 -20.94 16.10
CA ARG A 423 1.76 -20.55 16.21
C ARG A 423 1.97 -19.42 17.21
N LEU A 424 0.90 -18.78 17.69
CA LEU A 424 0.96 -17.73 18.71
C LEU A 424 0.62 -18.36 20.05
N PRO A 425 1.56 -18.45 21.01
CA PRO A 425 1.27 -18.95 22.34
C PRO A 425 0.16 -18.14 23.01
N SER A 426 -0.90 -18.83 23.41
CA SER A 426 -2.02 -18.26 24.16
C SER A 426 -2.66 -19.35 25.00
N THR A 427 -3.24 -18.97 26.13
CA THR A 427 -4.04 -19.85 26.99
C THR A 427 -5.14 -19.02 27.62
N GLY A 428 -6.39 -19.44 27.47
CA GLY A 428 -7.51 -18.72 28.06
C GLY A 428 -8.87 -19.34 27.80
N ARG A 429 -9.85 -18.88 28.57
CA ARG A 429 -11.28 -19.13 28.34
C ARG A 429 -11.81 -18.10 27.35
N ILE A 430 -12.66 -18.56 26.43
CA ILE A 430 -13.34 -17.74 25.44
C ILE A 430 -14.83 -17.99 25.64
N ASP A 431 -15.55 -16.95 26.03
CA ASP A 431 -17.01 -17.00 26.12
C ASP A 431 -17.61 -16.65 24.75
N VAL A 432 -18.46 -17.53 24.26
CA VAL A 432 -19.12 -17.49 22.95
C VAL A 432 -20.59 -17.19 23.19
N GLU A 433 -20.87 -15.96 23.64
CA GLU A 433 -22.21 -15.37 23.74
C GLU A 433 -22.51 -14.49 22.53
#